data_AF-A0A1S8TE31-F1
#
_entry.id   AF-A0A1S8TE31-F1
#
_cell.length_a   1.000
_cell.length_b   1.000
_cell.length_c   1.000
_cell.angle_alpha   90.00
_cell.angle_beta   90.00
_cell.angle_gamma   90.00
#
_symmetry.space_group_name_H-M   'P 1'
#
loop_
_entity.id
_entity.type
_entity.pdbx_description
1 polymer ?
#
loop_
_entity_poly.entity_id
_entity_poly.type
_entity_poly.pdbx_seq_one_letter_code
_entity_poly.pdbx_strand_id
1 'polypeptide(L)' 'MENSAYISLKSGREIEIEDFQYVTYPSSTDKKDITIVKTFENFYLYNKHFTFIGKNTTVSLNSSEIAFIRFSGSFTD' A
#
# COMPACT_ATOMS: atom_id res chain seq x y z
N MET A 1 -3.95 -11.20 -15.01
CA MET A 1 -2.79 -10.31 -14.81
C MET A 1 -2.49 -10.34 -13.33
N GLU A 2 -1.26 -10.65 -12.95
CA GLU A 2 -0.87 -10.60 -11.54
C GLU A 2 -0.75 -9.14 -11.12
N ASN A 3 -1.41 -8.79 -10.02
CA ASN A 3 -1.35 -7.44 -9.47
C ASN A 3 -0.02 -7.30 -8.71
N SER A 4 0.63 -6.15 -8.83
CA SER A 4 1.86 -5.87 -8.08
C SER A 4 1.89 -4.45 -7.55
N ALA A 5 2.64 -4.27 -6.45
CA ALA A 5 2.97 -2.97 -5.89
C ALA A 5 4.48 -2.81 -5.83
N TYR A 6 4.99 -1.80 -6.52
CA TYR A 6 6.39 -1.38 -6.43
C TYR A 6 6.49 -0.13 -5.56
N ILE A 7 7.32 -0.20 -4.52
CA ILE A 7 7.48 0.84 -3.51
C ILE A 7 8.95 1.25 -3.46
N SER A 8 9.22 2.53 -3.74
CA SER A 8 10.55 3.12 -3.54
C SER A 8 10.56 3.91 -2.24
N LEU A 9 11.52 3.61 -1.37
CA LEU A 9 11.71 4.32 -0.10
C LEU A 9 12.65 5.51 -0.29
N LYS A 10 12.49 6.54 0.54
CA LYS A 10 13.39 7.70 0.56
C LYS A 10 14.83 7.35 0.94
N SER A 11 15.05 6.20 1.58
CA SER A 11 16.38 5.67 1.85
C SER A 11 17.10 5.11 0.61
N GLY A 12 16.40 5.01 -0.53
CA GLY A 12 16.90 4.37 -1.75
C GLY A 12 16.65 2.86 -1.81
N ARG A 13 16.10 2.25 -0.75
CA ARG A 13 15.66 0.85 -0.79
C ARG A 13 14.38 0.70 -1.62
N GLU A 14 14.30 -0.40 -2.34
CA GLU A 14 13.15 -0.75 -3.17
C GLU A 14 12.48 -2.02 -2.63
N ILE A 15 11.16 -2.08 -2.76
CA ILE A 15 10.32 -3.20 -2.32
C ILE A 15 9.34 -3.50 -3.45
N GLU A 16 9.32 -4.75 -3.89
CA GLU A 16 8.32 -5.25 -4.82
C GLU A 16 7.44 -6.29 -4.12
N ILE A 17 6.13 -6.16 -4.30
CA ILE A 17 5.13 -7.07 -3.77
C ILE A 17 4.40 -7.67 -4.97
N GLU A 18 4.74 -8.91 -5.28
CA GLU A 18 4.01 -9.75 -6.24
C GLU A 18 2.68 -10.23 -5.62
N ASP A 19 1.73 -10.62 -6.47
CA ASP A 19 0.37 -11.01 -6.05
C ASP A 19 -0.27 -10.02 -5.06
N PHE A 20 -0.07 -8.72 -5.29
CA PHE A 20 -0.57 -7.65 -4.45
C PHE A 20 -2.12 -7.63 -4.44
N GLN A 21 -2.71 -7.50 -3.25
CA GLN A 21 -4.15 -7.59 -3.05
C GLN A 21 -4.78 -6.26 -2.63
N TYR A 22 -4.30 -5.65 -1.55
CA TYR A 22 -4.88 -4.41 -1.01
C TYR A 22 -3.93 -3.68 -0.06
N VAL A 23 -4.24 -2.41 0.24
CA VAL A 23 -3.60 -1.65 1.31
C VAL A 23 -4.57 -1.53 2.49
N THR A 24 -4.04 -1.59 3.72
CA THR A 24 -4.79 -1.21 4.91
C THR A 24 -4.12 -0.09 5.70
N TYR A 25 -4.91 0.65 6.46
CA TYR A 25 -4.41 1.63 7.44
C TYR A 25 -5.47 1.89 8.53
N PRO A 26 -5.08 2.37 9.73
CA PRO A 26 -6.02 2.73 10.78
C PRO A 26 -6.97 3.86 10.33
N SER A 27 -8.28 3.68 10.59
CA SER A 27 -9.28 4.69 10.29
C SER A 27 -8.97 6.01 11.03
N SER A 28 -9.28 7.14 10.38
CA SER A 28 -9.13 8.46 10.99
C SER A 28 -10.22 8.78 12.03
N THR A 29 -11.36 8.08 11.97
CA THR A 29 -12.53 8.36 12.83
C THR A 29 -12.56 7.46 14.05
N ASP A 30 -12.28 6.17 13.90
CA ASP A 30 -12.16 5.21 14.99
C ASP A 30 -10.82 4.47 14.90
N LYS A 31 -9.97 4.62 15.92
CA LYS A 31 -8.64 3.99 15.97
C LYS A 31 -8.71 2.46 16.11
N LYS A 32 -9.88 1.88 16.39
CA LYS A 32 -10.09 0.43 16.41
C LYS A 32 -10.50 -0.12 15.03
N ASP A 33 -10.89 0.74 14.10
CA ASP A 33 -11.28 0.35 12.75
C ASP A 33 -10.11 0.41 11.77
N ILE A 34 -10.13 -0.49 10.80
CA ILE A 34 -9.13 -0.61 9.74
C ILE A 34 -9.81 -0.27 8.42
N THR A 35 -9.26 0.69 7.69
CA THR A 35 -9.66 0.98 6.31
C THR A 35 -8.95 0.01 5.37
N ILE A 36 -9.69 -0.59 4.43
CA ILE A 36 -9.16 -1.44 3.37
C ILE A 36 -9.33 -0.70 2.04
N VAL A 37 -8.26 -0.58 1.26
CA VAL A 37 -8.24 0.06 -0.05
C VAL A 37 -7.89 -0.97 -1.11
N LYS A 38 -8.80 -1.14 -2.08
CA LYS A 38 -8.64 -2.04 -3.23
C LYS A 38 -8.54 -1.30 -4.56
N THR A 39 -8.92 -0.02 -4.59
CA THR A 39 -8.85 0.86 -5.74
C THR A 39 -7.81 1.96 -5.48
N PHE A 40 -6.89 2.14 -6.43
CA PHE A 40 -5.67 2.93 -6.22
C PHE A 40 -5.59 4.18 -7.10
N GLU A 41 -6.66 4.51 -7.83
CA GLU A 41 -6.75 5.79 -8.51
C GLU A 41 -6.66 6.92 -7.47
N ASN A 42 -5.71 7.82 -7.65
CA ASN A 42 -5.42 8.91 -6.71
C ASN A 42 -5.01 8.46 -5.30
N PHE A 43 -4.36 7.30 -5.16
CA PHE A 43 -3.81 6.84 -3.88
C PHE A 43 -2.81 7.86 -3.31
N TYR A 44 -3.10 8.42 -2.14
CA TYR A 44 -2.35 9.53 -1.56
C TYR A 44 -1.53 9.10 -0.33
N LEU A 45 -0.24 9.45 -0.34
CA LEU A 45 0.71 9.13 0.73
C LEU A 45 0.74 10.25 1.79
N TYR A 46 -0.16 10.24 2.76
CA TYR A 46 -0.19 11.30 3.77
C TYR A 46 -0.60 10.87 5.17
N ASN A 47 0.33 11.08 6.11
CA ASN A 47 0.17 10.89 7.55
C ASN A 47 -0.56 9.58 7.94
N LYS A 48 -0.19 8.48 7.27
CA LYS A 48 -0.72 7.15 7.53
C LYS A 48 0.41 6.14 7.72
N HIS A 49 0.14 5.13 8.54
CA HIS A 49 0.89 3.89 8.57
C HIS A 49 0.17 2.88 7.68
N PHE A 50 0.74 2.61 6.50
CA PHE A 50 0.16 1.76 5.48
C PHE A 50 0.70 0.33 5.62
N THR A 51 -0.19 -0.65 5.51
CA THR A 51 0.18 -2.06 5.39
C THR A 51 -0.22 -2.55 4.00
N PHE A 52 0.77 -2.93 3.21
CA PHE A 52 0.61 -3.49 1.87
C PHE A 52 0.52 -5.01 1.98
N ILE A 53 -0.57 -5.58 1.50
CA ILE A 53 -0.86 -7.01 1.57
C ILE A 53 -0.77 -7.62 0.17
N GLY A 54 0.18 -8.52 -0.03
CA GLY A 54 0.19 -9.49 -1.11
C GLY A 54 -0.14 -10.89 -0.60
N LYS A 55 -0.33 -11.84 -1.50
CA LYS A 55 -0.71 -13.22 -1.16
C LYS A 55 0.24 -13.89 -0.15
N ASN A 56 1.55 -13.67 -0.30
CA ASN A 56 2.58 -14.27 0.54
C ASN A 56 3.47 -13.23 1.26
N THR A 57 3.21 -11.95 1.05
CA THR A 57 4.09 -10.86 1.51
C THR A 57 3.25 -9.79 2.19
N THR A 58 3.72 -9.30 3.33
CA THR A 58 3.11 -8.17 4.04
C THR A 58 4.19 -7.18 4.42
N VAL A 59 3.97 -5.90 4.09
CA VAL A 59 4.93 -4.83 4.35
C VAL A 59 4.21 -3.67 5.02
N SER A 60 4.69 -3.22 6.17
CA SER A 60 4.16 -2.04 6.86
C SER A 60 5.17 -0.90 6.78
N LEU A 61 4.73 0.29 6.38
CA LEU A 61 5.55 1.47 6.22
C LEU A 61 4.80 2.73 6.66
N ASN A 62 5.50 3.68 7.27
CA ASN A 62 4.97 5.02 7.42
C ASN A 62 5.02 5.75 6.08
N SER A 63 3.99 6.55 5.79
CA SER A 63 3.92 7.34 4.56
C SER A 63 5.13 8.29 4.40
N SER A 64 5.76 8.70 5.51
CA SER A 64 6.95 9.54 5.50
C SER A 64 8.20 8.84 4.96
N GLU A 65 8.24 7.51 4.98
CA GLU A 65 9.36 6.68 4.49
C GLU A 65 9.29 6.44 2.99
N ILE A 66 8.10 6.55 2.40
CA ILE A 66 7.84 6.24 1.00
C ILE A 66 8.16 7.46 0.13
N ALA A 67 8.94 7.26 -0.93
CA ALA A 67 9.20 8.28 -1.95
C ALA A 67 8.09 8.27 -3.00
N PHE A 68 7.78 7.11 -3.55
CA PHE A 68 6.63 6.90 -4.41
C PHE A 68 6.19 5.43 -4.41
N ILE A 69 4.97 5.20 -4.91
CA ILE A 69 4.41 3.88 -5.14
C ILE A 69 3.82 3.79 -6.53
N ARG A 70 3.97 2.63 -7.17
CA ARG A 70 3.33 2.30 -8.44
C ARG A 70 2.60 0.98 -8.30
N PHE A 71 1.30 1.00 -8.56
CA PHE A 71 0.46 -0.18 -8.63
C PHE A 71 0.31 -0.60 -10.10
N SER A 72 0.43 -1.90 -10.36
CA SER A 72 0.26 -2.49 -11.68
C SER A 72 -0.74 -3.63 -11.61
N GLY A 73 -1.64 -3.72 -12.59
CA GLY A 73 -2.63 -4.80 -12.66
C GLY A 73 -4.06 -4.28 -12.83
N SER A 74 -5.02 -5.19 -12.64
CA SER A 74 -6.45 -4.88 -12.74
C SER A 74 -7.04 -4.87 -11.34
N PHE A 75 -7.27 -3.67 -10.82
CA PHE A 75 -7.87 -3.43 -9.51
C PHE A 75 -9.36 -3.14 -9.70
N THR A 76 -10.20 -4.02 -9.17
CA THR A 76 -11.68 -3.86 -9.19
C THR A 76 -12.19 -3.91 -7.75
N ASP A 77 -13.21 -3.12 -7.44
CA ASP A 77 -13.87 -3.10 -6.12
C ASP A 77 -14.55 -4.43 -5.75
#